data_AF-A0AAW7GKG1-F1
#
_entry.id   AF-A0AAW7GKG1-F1
#
_cell.length_a   1.000
_cell.length_b   1.000
_cell.length_c   1.000
_cell.angle_alpha   90.00
_cell.angle_beta   90.00
_cell.angle_gamma   90.00
#
_symmetry.space_group_name_H-M   'P 1'
#
loop_
_entity.id
_entity.type
_entity.pdbx_description
1 polymer ?
#
loop_
_entity_poly.entity_id
_entity_poly.type
_entity_poly.pdbx_seq_one_letter_code
_entity_poly.pdbx_strand_id
1 'polypeptide(L)'
;MRNKNAHPIQRLALLLLFACTLTGCVLTRVSDSAHAKEVDSLNVVGLSLDAARQRATEKGFVCSEYSNLKTVVTDYGQHRWLQTECSKKSAEQFCPQTRFVVLNVDPETNNVVDVGKYIDQNTCF
;
A
#
# COMPACT_ATOMS: atom_id res chain seq x y z
N MET A 1 36.00 33.02 32.09
CA MET A 1 35.39 31.88 32.79
C MET A 1 34.80 30.92 31.75
N ARG A 2 35.32 29.69 31.64
CA ARG A 2 34.85 28.69 30.65
C ARG A 2 33.64 27.96 31.26
N ASN A 3 32.46 28.14 30.68
CA ASN A 3 31.22 27.56 31.20
C ASN A 3 31.25 26.01 31.05
N LYS A 4 31.50 25.30 32.16
CA LYS A 4 31.62 23.84 32.22
C LYS A 4 30.29 23.11 31.88
N ASN A 5 29.17 23.83 31.86
CA ASN A 5 27.84 23.28 31.57
C ASN A 5 27.48 23.29 30.08
N ALA A 6 28.32 23.85 29.20
CA ALA A 6 28.06 23.86 27.75
C ALA A 6 28.12 22.46 27.12
N HIS A 7 29.01 21.59 27.62
CA HIS A 7 29.20 20.23 27.11
C HIS A 7 28.00 19.28 27.26
N PRO A 8 27.35 19.17 28.45
CA PRO A 8 26.19 18.30 28.60
C PRO A 8 24.96 18.79 27.81
N ILE A 9 24.75 20.10 27.71
CA ILE A 9 23.64 20.70 26.95
C ILE A 9 23.80 20.43 25.46
N GLN A 10 25.02 20.58 24.93
CA GLN A 10 25.33 20.28 23.53
C GLN A 10 25.18 18.79 23.20
N ARG A 11 25.56 17.90 24.12
CA ARG A 11 25.35 16.44 23.98
C ARG A 11 23.87 16.06 24.01
N LEU A 12 23.08 16.69 24.87
CA LEU A 12 21.64 16.47 24.96
C LEU A 12 20.90 16.95 23.71
N ALA A 13 21.29 18.11 23.17
CA ALA A 13 20.75 18.63 21.92
C ALA A 13 21.08 17.71 20.73
N LEU A 14 22.30 17.15 20.69
CA LEU A 14 22.70 16.20 19.65
C LEU A 14 21.91 14.87 19.75
N LEU A 15 21.69 14.36 20.96
CA LEU A 15 20.90 13.16 21.22
C LEU A 15 19.42 13.34 20.84
N LEU A 16 18.84 14.50 21.13
CA LEU A 16 17.46 14.83 20.74
C LEU A 16 17.32 14.93 19.21
N LEU A 17 18.28 15.54 18.52
CA LEU A 17 18.30 15.59 17.05
C LEU A 17 18.38 14.19 16.43
N PHE A 18 19.21 13.29 16.98
CA PHE A 18 19.28 11.89 16.55
C PHE A 18 18.00 11.10 16.88
N ALA A 19 17.34 11.37 18.00
CA ALA A 19 16.06 10.72 18.32
C ALA A 19 14.95 11.11 17.35
N CYS A 20 14.90 12.38 16.92
CA CYS A 20 13.90 12.86 15.97
C CYS A 20 14.05 12.25 14.56
N THR A 21 15.28 11.95 14.11
CA THR A 21 15.48 11.30 12.80
C THR A 21 15.07 9.83 12.80
N LEU A 22 15.16 9.14 13.95
CA LEU A 22 14.74 7.73 14.10
C LEU A 22 13.21 7.57 14.16
N THR A 23 12.47 8.55 14.68
CA THR A 23 11.00 8.52 14.67
C THR A 23 10.38 8.94 13.33
N GLY A 24 11.15 9.59 12.45
CA GLY A 24 10.69 10.05 11.14
C GLY A 24 10.32 8.93 10.16
N CYS A 25 10.79 7.70 10.38
CA CYS A 25 10.49 6.55 9.53
C CYS A 25 9.03 6.09 9.63
N VAL A 26 8.30 6.41 10.72
CA VAL A 26 6.90 5.96 10.91
C VAL A 26 5.90 6.87 10.18
N LEU A 27 6.26 8.15 9.94
CA LEU A 27 5.34 9.15 9.40
C LEU A 27 4.99 8.97 7.92
N THR A 28 5.84 8.28 7.16
CA THR A 28 5.62 8.06 5.72
C THR A 28 4.94 6.71 5.43
N ARG A 29 4.69 5.92 6.48
CA ARG A 29 4.06 4.60 6.40
C ARG A 29 2.56 4.71 6.20
N VAL A 30 2.04 3.93 5.25
CA VAL A 30 0.59 3.83 5.06
C VAL A 30 0.06 2.72 5.95
N SER A 31 -0.93 3.04 6.78
CA SER A 31 -1.62 2.03 7.59
C SER A 31 -2.57 1.18 6.74
N ASP A 32 -2.90 -0.02 7.20
CA ASP A 32 -3.90 -0.88 6.53
C ASP A 32 -5.26 -0.19 6.39
N SER A 33 -5.65 0.64 7.36
CA SER A 33 -6.90 1.40 7.32
C SER A 33 -6.88 2.53 6.30
N ALA A 34 -5.75 3.21 6.12
CA ALA A 34 -5.59 4.24 5.09
C ALA A 34 -5.57 3.61 3.70
N HIS A 35 -4.87 2.49 3.54
CA HIS A 35 -4.88 1.71 2.30
C HIS A 35 -6.29 1.21 1.99
N ALA A 36 -7.02 0.67 2.98
CA ALA A 36 -8.40 0.24 2.80
C ALA A 36 -9.31 1.36 2.29
N LYS A 37 -9.23 2.55 2.89
CA LYS A 37 -9.98 3.72 2.40
C LYS A 37 -9.60 4.12 0.98
N GLU A 38 -8.32 4.05 0.62
CA GLU A 38 -7.86 4.32 -0.75
C GLU A 38 -8.44 3.30 -1.74
N VAL A 39 -8.39 2.01 -1.42
CA VAL A 39 -8.97 0.94 -2.25
C VAL A 39 -10.48 1.10 -2.39
N ASP A 40 -11.19 1.34 -1.29
CA ASP A 40 -12.64 1.52 -1.32
C ASP A 40 -13.03 2.75 -2.16
N SER A 41 -12.22 3.82 -2.13
CA SER A 41 -12.43 5.03 -2.95
C SER A 41 -12.27 4.79 -4.46
N LEU A 42 -11.66 3.67 -4.87
CA LEU A 42 -11.58 3.31 -6.30
C LEU A 42 -12.97 3.04 -6.87
N ASN A 43 -13.93 2.54 -6.08
CA ASN A 43 -15.30 2.25 -6.54
C ASN A 43 -15.32 1.49 -7.89
N VAL A 44 -14.59 0.37 -7.95
CA VAL A 44 -14.38 -0.40 -9.18
C VAL A 44 -15.24 -1.65 -9.31
N VAL A 45 -15.94 -2.06 -8.25
CA VAL A 45 -16.90 -3.18 -8.32
C VAL A 45 -18.00 -2.85 -9.34
N GLY A 46 -18.28 -3.80 -10.23
CA GLY A 46 -19.22 -3.67 -11.34
C GLY A 46 -18.62 -3.05 -12.62
N LEU A 47 -17.40 -2.53 -12.58
CA LEU A 47 -16.72 -2.05 -13.80
C LEU A 47 -16.09 -3.21 -14.57
N SER A 48 -15.89 -3.02 -15.88
CA SER A 48 -15.03 -3.90 -16.66
C SER A 48 -13.60 -3.88 -16.13
N LEU A 49 -12.85 -4.97 -16.32
CA LEU A 49 -11.46 -5.07 -15.90
C LEU A 49 -10.60 -3.90 -16.42
N ASP A 50 -10.78 -3.49 -17.67
CA ASP A 50 -10.00 -2.40 -18.26
C ASP A 50 -10.34 -1.04 -17.64
N ALA A 51 -11.61 -0.77 -17.37
CA ALA A 51 -12.03 0.46 -16.68
C ALA A 51 -11.53 0.48 -15.23
N ALA A 52 -11.53 -0.67 -14.55
CA ALA A 52 -10.99 -0.80 -13.20
C ALA A 52 -9.47 -0.56 -13.17
N ARG A 53 -8.72 -1.12 -14.14
CA ARG A 53 -7.28 -0.88 -14.32
C ARG A 53 -6.98 0.59 -14.59
N GLN A 54 -7.74 1.23 -15.47
CA GLN A 54 -7.60 2.64 -15.74
C GLN A 54 -7.81 3.48 -14.47
N ARG A 55 -8.87 3.20 -13.71
CA ARG A 55 -9.15 3.93 -12.46
C ARG A 55 -8.08 3.74 -11.40
N ALA A 56 -7.56 2.52 -11.26
CA ALA A 56 -6.41 2.26 -10.38
C ALA A 56 -5.16 3.04 -10.84
N THR A 57 -4.94 3.11 -12.15
CA THR A 57 -3.81 3.82 -12.77
C THR A 57 -3.90 5.34 -12.57
N GLU A 58 -5.10 5.92 -12.69
CA GLU A 58 -5.38 7.32 -12.38
C GLU A 58 -5.07 7.68 -10.91
N LYS A 59 -5.07 6.68 -10.00
CA LYS A 59 -4.67 6.83 -8.60
C LYS A 59 -3.21 6.46 -8.33
N GLY A 60 -2.43 6.19 -9.37
CA GLY A 60 -1.00 5.91 -9.28
C GLY A 60 -0.66 4.46 -8.94
N PHE A 61 -1.58 3.53 -9.13
CA PHE A 61 -1.26 2.09 -9.12
C PHE A 61 -0.76 1.64 -10.49
N VAL A 62 0.10 0.64 -10.52
CA VAL A 62 0.59 -0.02 -11.72
C VAL A 62 0.02 -1.44 -11.74
N CYS A 63 -0.81 -1.73 -12.74
CA CYS A 63 -1.50 -3.01 -12.86
C CYS A 63 -0.73 -4.03 -13.69
N SER A 64 -0.81 -5.30 -13.29
CA SER A 64 -0.36 -6.43 -14.12
C SER A 64 -1.17 -6.51 -15.41
N GLU A 65 -0.47 -6.70 -16.52
CA GLU A 65 -1.08 -6.97 -17.83
C GLU A 65 -1.84 -8.30 -17.83
N TYR A 66 -1.36 -9.27 -17.05
CA TYR A 66 -1.93 -10.61 -16.99
C TYR A 66 -2.92 -10.77 -15.84
N SER A 67 -3.95 -11.57 -16.10
CA SER A 67 -4.94 -12.03 -15.13
C SER A 67 -4.81 -13.54 -14.99
N ASN A 68 -4.76 -14.04 -13.76
CA ASN A 68 -4.66 -15.47 -13.50
C ASN A 68 -5.97 -16.00 -12.91
N LEU A 69 -6.47 -17.10 -13.45
CA LEU A 69 -7.65 -17.75 -12.88
C LEU A 69 -7.27 -18.40 -11.55
N LYS A 70 -7.90 -17.96 -10.47
CA LYS A 70 -7.65 -18.46 -9.11
C LYS A 70 -8.96 -18.83 -8.43
N THR A 71 -8.86 -19.80 -7.52
CA THR A 71 -9.95 -20.11 -6.59
C THR A 71 -9.81 -19.20 -5.38
N VAL A 72 -10.80 -18.35 -5.16
CA VAL A 72 -10.87 -17.39 -4.05
C VAL A 72 -11.93 -17.89 -3.08
N VAL A 73 -11.55 -18.06 -1.81
CA VAL A 73 -12.47 -18.45 -0.74
C VAL A 73 -12.97 -17.17 -0.08
N THR A 74 -14.28 -16.95 -0.12
CA THR A 74 -14.96 -15.84 0.55
C THR A 74 -15.95 -16.37 1.58
N ASP A 75 -16.54 -15.49 2.38
CA ASP A 75 -17.58 -15.85 3.35
C ASP A 75 -18.84 -16.44 2.69
N TYR A 76 -19.05 -16.17 1.39
CA TYR A 76 -20.18 -16.67 0.61
C TYR A 76 -19.88 -17.94 -0.18
N GLY A 77 -18.64 -18.46 -0.10
CA GLY A 77 -18.23 -19.70 -0.74
C GLY A 77 -16.92 -19.59 -1.53
N GLN A 78 -16.62 -20.64 -2.28
CA GLN A 78 -15.48 -20.70 -3.18
C GLN A 78 -15.87 -20.22 -4.57
N HIS A 79 -15.12 -19.28 -5.11
CA HIS A 79 -15.35 -18.70 -6.42
C HIS A 79 -14.13 -18.83 -7.31
N ARG A 80 -14.35 -19.02 -8.62
CA ARG A 80 -13.27 -19.12 -9.59
C ARG A 80 -13.22 -17.83 -10.40
N TRP A 81 -12.31 -16.94 -10.03
CA TRP A 81 -12.22 -15.58 -10.57
C TRP A 81 -10.88 -15.32 -11.24
N LEU A 82 -10.88 -14.43 -12.22
CA LEU A 82 -9.65 -13.88 -12.78
C LEU A 82 -9.11 -12.86 -11.80
N GLN A 83 -7.88 -13.06 -11.32
CA GLN A 83 -7.18 -12.12 -10.45
C GLN A 83 -6.15 -11.32 -11.24
N THR A 84 -6.25 -9.99 -11.12
CA THR A 84 -5.21 -9.05 -11.53
C THR A 84 -4.81 -8.18 -10.36
N GLU A 85 -3.51 -8.04 -10.15
CA GLU A 85 -2.95 -7.22 -9.08
C GLU A 85 -2.49 -5.87 -9.64
N CYS A 86 -2.77 -4.82 -8.89
CA CYS A 86 -2.26 -3.48 -9.12
C CYS A 86 -1.47 -3.03 -7.89
N SER A 87 -0.24 -2.56 -8.09
CA SER A 87 0.68 -2.22 -7.01
C SER A 87 1.02 -0.73 -6.99
N LYS A 88 1.26 -0.19 -5.81
CA LYS A 88 1.71 1.19 -5.62
C LYS A 88 2.77 1.23 -4.53
N LYS A 89 3.94 1.78 -4.85
CA LYS A 89 5.01 1.97 -3.88
C LYS A 89 4.71 3.21 -3.03
N SER A 90 4.92 3.08 -1.73
CA SER A 90 4.80 4.18 -0.78
C SER A 90 6.01 5.11 -0.88
N ALA A 91 5.84 6.37 -0.48
CA ALA A 91 6.88 7.39 -0.59
C ALA A 91 7.96 7.31 0.51
N GLU A 92 8.03 6.22 1.27
CA GLU A 92 9.04 6.06 2.32
C GLU A 92 10.44 5.95 1.69
N GLN A 93 11.39 6.71 2.21
CA GLN A 93 12.70 6.86 1.58
C GLN A 93 13.67 5.71 1.88
N PHE A 94 13.53 5.07 3.04
CA PHE A 94 14.45 4.02 3.49
C PHE A 94 13.91 2.60 3.29
N CYS A 95 12.59 2.43 3.10
CA CYS A 95 11.92 1.13 3.16
C CYS A 95 10.52 1.15 2.50
N PRO A 96 10.38 1.53 1.23
CA PRO A 96 9.06 1.78 0.63
C PRO A 96 8.17 0.55 0.67
N GLN A 97 7.09 0.59 1.44
CA GLN A 97 6.04 -0.43 1.41
C GLN A 97 5.43 -0.52 0.02
N THR A 98 5.20 -1.75 -0.47
CA THR A 98 4.42 -1.96 -1.69
C THR A 98 2.99 -2.33 -1.31
N ARG A 99 2.03 -1.59 -1.86
CA ARG A 99 0.61 -1.70 -1.53
C ARG A 99 -0.13 -2.25 -2.73
N PHE A 100 -0.96 -3.25 -2.51
CA PHE A 100 -1.62 -3.99 -3.57
C PHE A 100 -3.14 -3.85 -3.49
N VAL A 101 -3.74 -3.71 -4.66
CA VAL A 101 -5.16 -3.89 -4.93
C VAL A 101 -5.29 -5.14 -5.79
N VAL A 102 -6.16 -6.06 -5.40
CA VAL A 102 -6.42 -7.29 -6.15
C VAL A 102 -7.81 -7.18 -6.75
N LEU A 103 -7.89 -7.06 -8.07
CA LEU A 103 -9.15 -7.05 -8.80
C LEU A 103 -9.58 -8.49 -9.04
N ASN A 104 -10.67 -8.92 -8.40
CA ASN A 104 -11.32 -10.20 -8.66
C ASN A 104 -12.40 -10.00 -9.71
N VAL A 105 -12.25 -10.67 -10.85
CA VAL A 105 -13.10 -10.49 -12.03
C VAL A 105 -13.87 -11.77 -12.31
N ASP A 106 -15.16 -11.62 -12.57
CA ASP A 106 -15.99 -12.70 -13.08
C ASP A 106 -15.59 -13.01 -14.54
N PRO A 107 -15.14 -14.24 -14.85
CA PRO A 107 -14.70 -14.61 -16.20
C PRO A 107 -15.82 -14.57 -17.25
N GLU A 108 -17.09 -14.65 -16.85
CA GLU A 108 -18.21 -14.63 -17.80
C GLU A 108 -18.56 -13.20 -18.24
N THR A 109 -18.61 -12.27 -17.29
CA THR A 109 -18.99 -10.87 -17.55
C THR A 109 -17.80 -9.93 -17.76
N ASN A 110 -16.58 -10.38 -17.43
CA ASN A 110 -15.35 -9.57 -17.41
C ASN A 110 -15.44 -8.32 -16.51
N ASN A 111 -16.33 -8.38 -15.52
CA ASN A 111 -16.54 -7.30 -14.56
C ASN A 111 -15.92 -7.64 -13.20
N VAL A 112 -15.44 -6.62 -12.50
CA VAL A 112 -14.95 -6.74 -11.13
C VAL A 112 -16.12 -7.07 -10.21
N VAL A 113 -16.02 -8.19 -9.50
CA VAL A 113 -17.05 -8.63 -8.53
C VAL A 113 -16.60 -8.44 -7.10
N ASP A 114 -15.30 -8.40 -6.87
CA ASP A 114 -14.71 -8.22 -5.55
C ASP A 114 -13.33 -7.56 -5.65
N VAL A 115 -12.89 -6.93 -4.55
CA VAL A 115 -11.62 -6.23 -4.49
C VAL A 115 -10.87 -6.60 -3.21
N GLY A 116 -9.77 -7.34 -3.39
CA GLY A 116 -8.82 -7.63 -2.33
C GLY A 116 -7.81 -6.51 -2.12
N LYS A 117 -7.15 -6.50 -0.96
CA LYS A 117 -6.14 -5.51 -0.60
C LYS A 117 -5.16 -6.05 0.42
N TYR A 118 -3.88 -5.75 0.23
CA TYR A 118 -2.84 -6.05 1.21
C TYR A 118 -1.64 -5.09 1.05
N ILE A 119 -0.81 -5.03 2.09
CA ILE A 119 0.46 -4.30 2.08
C ILE A 119 1.58 -5.32 2.28
N ASP A 120 2.54 -5.34 1.37
CA ASP A 120 3.79 -6.05 1.56
C ASP A 120 4.78 -5.14 2.30
N GLN A 121 5.21 -5.59 3.48
CA GLN A 121 6.08 -4.86 4.40
C GLN A 121 7.56 -5.27 4.26
N ASN A 122 7.87 -6.29 3.45
CA ASN A 122 9.19 -6.92 3.39
C ASN A 122 10.16 -6.29 2.36
N THR A 123 9.85 -5.14 1.79
CA THR A 123 10.64 -4.53 0.71
C THR A 123 11.94 -3.83 1.16
N CYS A 124 12.49 -4.20 2.32
CA CYS A 124 13.79 -3.73 2.83
C CYS A 124 14.81 -4.87 2.82
N PHE A 125 15.94 -4.69 2.12
CA PHE A 125 17.12 -5.57 2.19
C PHE A 125 18.22 -4.92 3.02
#